data_AF-A0A6P0MRT8-F1
#
_entry.id   AF-A0A6P0MRT8-F1
#
_cell.length_a   1.000
_cell.length_b   1.000
_cell.length_c   1.000
_cell.angle_alpha   90.00
_cell.angle_beta   90.00
_cell.angle_gamma   90.00
#
_symmetry.space_group_name_H-M   'P 1'
#
loop_
_entity.id
_entity.type
_entity.pdbx_description
1 polymer ?
#
loop_
_entity_poly.entity_id
_entity_poly.type
_entity_poly.pdbx_seq_one_letter_code
_entity_poly.pdbx_strand_id
1 'polypeptide(L)'
;MSSFTPTSKRLACDICGDTSGKCRVHKGGEILLCMPFSNARFGEIQNGYKCIKEDKGKGWSTWKIDNTQEWTQQQRSEWKQRLEARRRQQAKKDEARANLALSEQQKHEQYSALLSELTLHPD
;
A
#
# COMPACT_ATOMS: atom_id res chain seq x y z
N MET A 1 -6.63 -6.01 -0.51
CA MET A 1 -5.81 -6.63 -1.57
C MET A 1 -4.45 -5.94 -1.60
N SER A 2 -3.37 -6.68 -1.36
CA SER A 2 -2.01 -6.11 -1.26
C SER A 2 -1.59 -5.46 -2.59
N SER A 3 -1.25 -4.19 -2.54
CA SER A 3 -0.90 -3.28 -3.65
C SER A 3 0.45 -3.59 -4.32
N PHE A 4 0.97 -4.81 -4.22
CA PHE A 4 2.29 -5.18 -4.73
C PHE A 4 2.18 -6.01 -6.02
N THR A 5 2.86 -5.57 -7.06
CA THR A 5 2.93 -6.22 -8.37
C THR A 5 4.28 -6.94 -8.49
N PRO A 6 4.31 -8.24 -8.79
CA PRO A 6 5.56 -8.95 -9.06
C PRO A 6 6.30 -8.34 -10.26
N THR A 7 7.62 -8.46 -10.28
CA THR A 7 8.44 -8.09 -11.43
C THR A 7 8.12 -8.94 -12.67
N SER A 8 8.37 -8.39 -13.85
CA SER A 8 8.15 -9.05 -15.13
C SER A 8 9.11 -8.47 -16.18
N LYS A 9 9.10 -9.02 -17.40
CA LYS A 9 9.88 -8.45 -18.52
C LYS A 9 9.58 -6.97 -18.81
N ARG A 10 8.37 -6.49 -18.46
CA ARG A 10 7.95 -5.09 -18.64
C ARG A 10 8.12 -4.23 -17.38
N LEU A 11 8.45 -4.85 -16.25
CA LEU A 11 8.59 -4.22 -14.94
C LEU A 11 9.73 -4.91 -14.19
N ALA A 12 10.96 -4.56 -14.54
CA ALA A 12 12.15 -5.10 -13.88
C ALA A 12 12.31 -4.51 -12.48
N CYS A 13 13.03 -5.20 -11.61
CA CYS A 13 13.45 -4.64 -10.33
C CYS A 13 14.57 -3.63 -10.55
N ASP A 14 14.41 -2.39 -10.10
CA ASP A 14 15.46 -1.37 -10.23
C ASP A 14 16.69 -1.63 -9.35
N ILE A 15 16.57 -2.51 -8.35
CA ILE A 15 17.66 -2.81 -7.41
C ILE A 15 18.52 -3.96 -7.91
N CYS A 16 17.93 -5.05 -8.38
CA CYS A 16 18.66 -6.26 -8.79
C CYS A 16 18.47 -6.65 -10.26
N GLY A 17 17.65 -5.92 -11.03
CA GLY A 17 17.35 -6.25 -12.42
C GLY A 17 16.43 -7.46 -12.62
N ASP A 18 15.87 -8.04 -11.55
CA ASP A 18 15.01 -9.21 -11.65
C ASP A 18 13.76 -8.94 -12.52
N THR A 19 13.51 -9.84 -13.47
CA THR A 19 12.33 -9.84 -14.36
C THR A 19 11.50 -11.12 -14.20
N SER A 20 11.85 -12.00 -13.26
CA SER A 20 11.25 -13.33 -13.09
C SER A 20 10.06 -13.37 -12.12
N GLY A 21 9.74 -12.25 -11.46
CA GLY A 21 8.66 -12.17 -10.47
C GLY A 21 9.11 -12.43 -9.04
N LYS A 22 10.42 -12.55 -8.80
CA LYS A 22 10.98 -12.73 -7.45
C LYS A 22 10.89 -11.45 -6.65
N CYS A 23 11.00 -10.28 -7.28
CA CYS A 23 10.82 -8.99 -6.61
C CYS A 23 9.38 -8.48 -6.73
N ARG A 24 8.98 -7.53 -5.89
CA ARG A 24 7.65 -6.93 -5.94
C ARG A 24 7.70 -5.41 -5.82
N VAL A 25 6.90 -4.71 -6.62
CA VAL A 25 6.83 -3.25 -6.66
C VAL A 25 5.46 -2.80 -6.17
N HIS A 26 5.41 -1.87 -5.22
CA HIS A 26 4.17 -1.29 -4.74
C HIS A 26 3.52 -0.41 -5.81
N LYS A 27 2.19 -0.37 -5.89
CA LYS A 27 1.43 0.56 -6.74
C LYS A 27 1.89 2.00 -6.45
N GLY A 28 2.53 2.64 -7.43
CA GLY A 28 3.14 3.97 -7.29
C GLY A 28 4.68 3.98 -7.30
N GLY A 29 5.35 2.83 -7.36
CA GLY A 29 6.82 2.74 -7.55
C GLY A 29 7.67 3.16 -6.34
N GLU A 30 7.07 3.71 -5.29
CA GLU A 30 7.82 4.25 -4.15
C GLU A 30 8.45 3.19 -3.24
N ILE A 31 7.92 1.96 -3.24
CA ILE A 31 8.35 0.88 -2.35
C ILE A 31 8.62 -0.36 -3.19
N LEU A 32 9.80 -0.94 -3.00
CA LEU A 32 10.24 -2.15 -3.69
C LEU A 32 10.64 -3.22 -2.68
N LEU A 33 10.19 -4.45 -2.91
CA LEU A 33 10.57 -5.64 -2.18
C LEU A 33 11.58 -6.42 -3.01
N CYS A 34 12.81 -6.50 -2.53
CA CYS A 34 13.92 -7.11 -3.26
C CYS A 34 14.34 -8.42 -2.58
N MET A 35 14.27 -9.53 -3.31
CA MET A 35 14.65 -10.85 -2.80
C MET A 35 16.17 -11.07 -2.85
N PRO A 36 16.89 -10.73 -3.94
CA PRO A 36 18.35 -10.93 -4.00
C PRO A 36 19.14 -10.15 -2.96
N PHE A 37 18.62 -9.02 -2.49
CA PHE A 37 19.22 -8.21 -1.43
C PHE A 37 18.50 -8.38 -0.07
N SER A 38 17.92 -9.55 0.19
CA SER A 38 17.20 -9.83 1.44
C SER A 38 18.08 -9.72 2.69
N ASN A 39 19.39 -9.90 2.54
CA ASN A 39 20.40 -9.77 3.60
C ASN A 39 20.86 -8.32 3.87
N ALA A 40 20.34 -7.33 3.15
CA ALA A 40 20.71 -5.94 3.34
C ALA A 40 20.28 -5.42 4.72
N ARG A 41 21.15 -4.60 5.31
CA ARG A 41 20.90 -3.98 6.63
C ARG A 41 20.05 -2.72 6.50
N PHE A 42 19.38 -2.35 7.58
CA PHE A 42 18.64 -1.10 7.64
C PHE A 42 19.57 0.09 7.34
N GLY A 43 19.15 0.93 6.40
CA GLY A 43 19.89 2.12 5.99
C GLY A 43 20.93 1.89 4.89
N GLU A 44 21.18 0.64 4.49
CA GLU A 44 22.03 0.31 3.36
C GLU A 44 21.46 0.89 2.06
N ILE A 45 22.31 1.45 1.20
CA ILE A 45 21.92 2.10 -0.05
C ILE A 45 22.43 1.27 -1.21
N GLN A 46 21.53 0.92 -2.13
CA GLN A 46 21.86 0.17 -3.33
C GLN A 46 21.08 0.64 -4.54
N ASN A 47 21.79 0.96 -5.62
CA ASN A 47 21.25 1.51 -6.87
C ASN A 47 20.30 2.71 -6.67
N GLY A 48 20.62 3.59 -5.71
CA GLY A 48 19.81 4.76 -5.39
C GLY A 48 18.56 4.46 -4.56
N TYR A 49 18.44 3.26 -4.00
CA TYR A 49 17.40 2.88 -3.06
C TYR A 49 18.00 2.62 -1.67
N LYS A 50 17.34 3.12 -0.63
CA LYS A 50 17.69 2.86 0.77
C LYS A 50 16.83 1.74 1.34
N CYS A 51 17.46 0.78 2.01
CA CYS A 51 16.79 -0.26 2.77
C CYS A 51 16.11 0.37 3.99
N ILE A 52 14.79 0.32 4.03
CA ILE A 52 13.97 0.83 5.14
C ILE A 52 13.47 -0.27 6.07
N LYS A 53 13.62 -1.54 5.65
CA LYS A 53 13.26 -2.68 6.49
C LYS A 53 14.02 -3.92 6.04
N GLU A 54 14.77 -4.49 6.97
CA GLU A 54 15.47 -5.77 6.79
C GLU A 54 14.46 -6.91 6.61
N ASP A 55 14.91 -8.00 6.01
CA ASP A 55 14.09 -9.21 5.97
C ASP A 55 13.91 -9.78 7.37
N LYS A 56 12.68 -10.17 7.69
CA LYS A 56 12.31 -10.85 8.95
C LYS A 56 11.97 -12.31 8.71
N GLY A 57 12.69 -12.96 7.79
CA GLY A 57 12.47 -14.36 7.40
C GLY A 57 11.34 -14.55 6.38
N LYS A 58 10.93 -13.49 5.67
CA LYS A 58 9.94 -13.57 4.58
C LYS A 58 10.59 -13.62 3.20
N GLY A 59 11.91 -13.48 3.10
CA GLY A 59 12.68 -13.54 1.85
C GLY A 59 12.81 -12.20 1.12
N TRP A 60 12.33 -11.09 1.69
CA TRP A 60 12.42 -9.76 1.07
C TRP A 60 12.81 -8.69 2.07
N SER A 61 13.83 -7.92 1.71
CA SER A 61 14.07 -6.61 2.30
C SER A 61 13.22 -5.55 1.58
N THR A 62 12.84 -4.50 2.30
CA THR A 62 12.02 -3.40 1.78
C THR A 62 12.88 -2.18 1.52
N TRP A 63 12.71 -1.62 0.34
CA TRP A 63 13.51 -0.54 -0.20
C TRP A 63 12.62 0.62 -0.64
N LYS A 64 13.17 1.81 -0.58
CA LYS A 64 12.56 3.04 -1.09
C LYS A 64 13.64 3.88 -1.75
N ILE A 65 13.30 4.67 -2.77
CA ILE A 65 14.24 5.63 -3.37
C ILE A 65 14.91 6.44 -2.26
N ASP A 66 16.23 6.46 -2.29
CA ASP A 66 17.03 7.19 -1.33
C ASP A 66 16.88 8.69 -1.59
N ASN A 67 16.05 9.33 -0.77
CA ASN A 67 15.82 10.77 -0.80
C ASN A 67 16.63 11.48 0.30
N THR A 68 17.83 10.98 0.63
CA THR A 68 18.74 11.56 1.63
C THR A 68 19.41 12.86 1.17
N GLN A 69 19.15 13.34 -0.05
CA GLN A 69 19.31 14.76 -0.33
C GLN A 69 18.54 15.54 0.74
N GLU A 70 19.22 16.47 1.43
CA GLU A 70 18.53 17.34 2.37
C GLU A 70 17.38 18.03 1.66
N TRP A 71 16.15 17.70 2.07
CA TRP A 71 14.99 18.36 1.49
C TRP A 71 15.10 19.85 1.77
N THR A 72 14.99 20.64 0.71
CA THR A 72 14.87 22.10 0.84
C THR A 72 13.64 22.42 1.70
N GLN A 73 13.64 23.57 2.38
CA GLN A 73 12.47 23.98 3.18
C GLN A 73 11.18 23.95 2.36
N GLN A 74 11.26 24.28 1.07
CA GLN A 74 10.13 24.23 0.15
C GLN A 74 9.58 22.81 -0.01
N GLN A 75 10.43 21.83 -0.27
CA GLN A 75 10.01 20.41 -0.40
C GLN A 75 9.39 19.87 0.90
N ARG A 76 9.93 20.27 2.06
CA ARG A 76 9.34 19.92 3.37
C ARG A 76 7.96 20.56 3.57
N SER A 77 7.81 21.82 3.16
CA SER A 77 6.53 22.53 3.24
C SER A 77 5.48 21.90 2.32
N GLU A 78 5.83 21.63 1.07
CA GLU A 78 4.95 20.98 0.10
C GLU A 78 4.51 19.59 0.56
N TRP A 79 5.42 18.82 1.14
CA TRP A 79 5.08 17.50 1.67
C TRP A 79 4.12 17.59 2.86
N LYS A 80 4.35 18.52 3.79
CA LYS A 80 3.41 18.78 4.91
C LYS A 80 2.03 19.16 4.38
N GLN A 81 1.97 20.05 3.39
CA GLN A 81 0.71 20.46 2.75
C GLN A 81 0.01 19.28 2.06
N ARG A 82 0.75 18.43 1.33
CA ARG A 82 0.19 17.21 0.71
C ARG A 82 -0.34 16.23 1.76
N LEU A 83 0.37 16.05 2.87
CA LEU A 83 -0.06 15.18 3.96
C LEU A 83 -1.35 15.68 4.62
N GLU A 84 -1.44 16.97 4.90
CA GLU A 84 -2.66 17.59 5.43
C GLU A 84 -3.82 17.50 4.45
N ALA A 85 -3.59 17.78 3.15
CA ALA A 85 -4.61 17.66 2.12
C ALA A 85 -5.15 16.22 2.05
N ARG A 86 -4.27 15.22 2.14
CA ARG A 86 -4.65 13.80 2.15
C ARG A 86 -5.47 13.44 3.39
N ARG A 87 -5.08 13.94 4.58
CA ARG A 87 -5.85 13.76 5.83
C ARG A 87 -7.24 14.38 5.73
N ARG A 88 -7.36 15.60 5.19
CA ARG A 88 -8.65 16.28 5.00
C ARG A 88 -9.54 15.54 4.01
N GLN A 89 -8.98 15.05 2.90
CA GLN A 89 -9.73 14.24 1.94
C GLN A 89 -10.21 12.92 2.55
N GLN A 90 -9.39 12.27 3.37
CA GLN A 90 -9.79 11.04 4.06
C GLN A 90 -10.92 11.32 5.06
N ALA A 91 -10.79 12.35 5.89
CA ALA A 91 -11.82 12.77 6.83
C ALA A 91 -13.17 13.06 6.13
N LYS A 92 -13.15 13.78 4.99
CA LYS A 92 -14.38 14.02 4.19
C LYS A 92 -15.00 12.73 3.66
N LYS A 93 -14.18 11.76 3.23
CA LYS A 93 -14.68 10.46 2.77
C LYS A 93 -15.28 9.65 3.91
N ASP A 94 -14.66 9.70 5.08
CA ASP A 94 -15.12 8.99 6.27
C ASP A 94 -16.43 9.61 6.79
N GLU A 95 -16.53 10.94 6.79
CA GLU A 95 -17.77 11.67 7.12
C GLU A 95 -18.88 11.37 6.11
N ALA A 96 -18.59 11.42 4.79
CA ALA A 96 -19.57 11.06 3.78
C ALA A 96 -20.03 9.60 3.91
N ARG A 97 -19.11 8.67 4.24
CA ARG A 97 -19.46 7.27 4.51
C ARG A 97 -20.31 7.13 5.76
N ALA A 98 -20.02 7.88 6.82
CA ALA A 98 -20.81 7.89 8.04
C ALA A 98 -22.23 8.43 7.79
N ASN A 99 -22.37 9.49 6.99
CA ASN A 99 -23.66 10.08 6.63
C ASN A 99 -24.50 9.15 5.73
N LEU A 100 -23.86 8.32 4.91
CA LEU A 100 -24.53 7.29 4.10
C LEU A 100 -24.74 5.97 4.86
N ALA A 101 -24.23 5.85 6.10
CA ALA A 101 -24.39 4.64 6.88
C ALA A 101 -25.83 4.54 7.37
N LEU A 102 -26.47 3.42 7.05
CA LEU A 102 -27.79 3.09 7.57
C LEU A 102 -27.75 2.96 9.10
N SER A 103 -28.81 3.43 9.75
CA SER A 103 -29.01 3.17 11.17
C SER A 103 -29.11 1.66 11.42
N GLU A 104 -28.88 1.22 12.66
CA GLU A 104 -29.00 -0.21 13.01
C GLU A 104 -30.39 -0.77 12.70
N GLN A 105 -31.43 0.04 12.94
CA GLN A 105 -32.80 -0.33 12.63
C GLN A 105 -33.03 -0.51 11.12
N GLN A 106 -32.56 0.43 10.29
CA GLN A 106 -32.66 0.33 8.84
C GLN A 106 -31.87 -0.87 8.27
N LYS A 107 -30.71 -1.17 8.86
CA LYS A 107 -29.94 -2.37 8.51
C LYS A 107 -30.72 -3.64 8.82
N HIS A 108 -31.35 -3.70 9.99
CA HIS A 108 -32.15 -4.85 10.40
C HIS A 108 -33.37 -5.04 9.50
N GLU A 109 -34.09 -3.97 9.16
CA GLU A 109 -35.24 -4.01 8.25
C GLU A 109 -34.84 -4.53 6.86
N GLN A 110 -33.76 -4.00 6.28
CA GLN A 110 -33.25 -4.45 4.97
C GLN A 110 -32.76 -5.90 5.00
N TYR A 111 -32.05 -6.28 6.06
CA TYR A 111 -31.57 -7.64 6.24
C TYR A 111 -32.72 -8.64 6.36
N SER A 112 -33.73 -8.32 7.17
CA SER A 112 -34.92 -9.16 7.36
C SER A 112 -35.74 -9.29 6.08
N ALA A 113 -35.85 -8.22 5.28
CA ALA A 113 -36.48 -8.28 3.96
C ALA A 113 -35.73 -9.24 3.02
N LEU A 114 -34.41 -9.11 2.90
CA LEU A 114 -33.59 -10.03 2.10
C LEU A 114 -33.66 -11.47 2.60
N LEU A 115 -33.69 -11.67 3.92
CA LEU A 115 -33.81 -13.00 4.51
C LEU A 115 -35.16 -13.65 4.16
N SER A 116 -36.24 -12.87 4.08
CA SER A 116 -37.56 -13.37 3.72
C SER A 116 -37.68 -13.81 2.25
N GLU A 117 -36.80 -13.31 1.38
CA GLU A 117 -36.72 -13.71 -0.04
C GLU A 117 -35.91 -15.00 -0.25
N LEU A 118 -35.15 -15.43 0.77
CA LEU A 118 -34.35 -16.65 0.70
C LEU A 118 -35.21 -17.87 1.04
N THR A 119 -35.56 -18.66 0.03
CA THR A 119 -36.16 -19.98 0.22
C THR A 119 -35.11 -21.02 0.55
N LEU A 120 -35.30 -21.74 1.66
CA LEU A 120 -34.51 -22.92 2.01
C LEU A 120 -34.88 -24.06 1.05
N HIS A 121 -33.92 -24.49 0.23
CA HIS A 121 -34.05 -25.73 -0.53
C HIS A 121 -33.73 -26.91 0.40
N PRO A 122 -34.64 -27.89 0.56
CA PRO A 122 -34.32 -29.14 1.23
C PRO A 122 -33.39 -29.98 0.35
N ASP A 123 -32.43 -30.66 0.97
CA ASP A 123 -31.54 -31.65 0.33
C ASP A 123 -32.31 -32.90 -0.15
#